data_AF-A0A3D8QVP6-F1
#
_entry.id   AF-A0A3D8QVP6-F1
#
_cell.length_a   1.000
_cell.length_b   1.000
_cell.length_c   1.000
_cell.angle_alpha   90.00
_cell.angle_beta   90.00
_cell.angle_gamma   90.00
#
_symmetry.space_group_name_H-M   'P 1'
#
loop_
_entity.id
_entity.type
_entity.pdbx_description
1 polymer ?
#
loop_
_entity_poly.entity_id
_entity_poly.type
_entity_poly.pdbx_seq_one_letter_code
_entity_poly.pdbx_strand_id
1 'polypeptide(L)'
;MLSNNIRLPPASEGGSGPWVGDHGVRILNPATFTEAIMMLWIRERAVQEYDLASMWAFFLQALCDYPGGSGVQKNVRPKFKDAWDRHNGRGEDPDENVWDALIEMRDRLACAGELGPLVDPTTWQPPAL
;
A
#
# COMPACT_ATOMS: atom_id res chain seq x y z
N MET A 1 -31.39 20.37 -6.57
CA MET A 1 -31.01 21.79 -6.42
C MET A 1 -29.51 21.86 -6.32
N LEU A 2 -28.86 22.58 -7.23
CA LEU A 2 -27.44 22.92 -7.13
C LEU A 2 -27.28 23.96 -6.00
N SER A 3 -26.24 23.79 -5.17
CA SER A 3 -26.00 24.57 -3.96
C SER A 3 -25.81 26.07 -4.24
N ASN A 4 -26.50 26.95 -3.47
CA ASN A 4 -26.35 28.41 -3.52
C ASN A 4 -25.31 28.94 -2.52
N ASN A 5 -24.35 28.10 -2.10
CA ASN A 5 -23.35 28.51 -1.11
C ASN A 5 -22.34 29.48 -1.75
N ILE A 6 -22.25 30.71 -1.22
CA ILE A 6 -21.39 31.79 -1.75
C ILE A 6 -19.88 31.46 -1.67
N ARG A 7 -19.50 30.46 -0.85
CA ARG A 7 -18.12 29.95 -0.77
C ARG A 7 -17.81 28.94 -1.87
N LEU A 8 -18.83 28.44 -2.57
CA LEU A 8 -18.66 27.53 -3.68
C LEU A 8 -18.70 28.32 -4.99
N PRO A 9 -17.73 28.05 -5.87
CA PRO A 9 -17.69 28.70 -7.16
C PRO A 9 -18.84 28.22 -8.08
N PRO A 10 -19.28 29.08 -9.01
CA PRO A 10 -20.41 28.78 -9.88
C PRO A 10 -20.13 27.55 -10.76
N ALA A 11 -21.17 26.74 -10.98
CA ALA A 11 -21.12 25.61 -11.90
C ALA A 11 -20.98 26.12 -13.34
N SER A 12 -20.00 25.58 -14.08
CA SER A 12 -19.83 25.81 -15.52
C SER A 12 -20.04 24.51 -16.29
N GLU A 13 -20.22 24.58 -17.62
CA GLU A 13 -20.38 23.39 -18.48
C GLU A 13 -19.19 22.42 -18.40
N GLY A 14 -18.02 22.85 -17.90
CA GLY A 14 -16.84 22.02 -17.65
C GLY A 14 -16.74 21.41 -16.24
N GLY A 15 -17.78 21.57 -15.40
CA GLY A 15 -17.78 21.18 -14.00
C GLY A 15 -17.85 22.37 -13.02
N SER A 16 -17.95 22.07 -11.73
CA SER A 16 -18.08 23.07 -10.67
C SER A 16 -16.72 23.61 -10.23
N GLY A 17 -16.40 24.86 -10.59
CA GLY A 17 -15.39 25.71 -9.92
C GLY A 17 -14.33 26.38 -10.81
N PRO A 18 -13.65 27.46 -10.36
CA PRO A 18 -12.70 28.23 -11.13
C PRO A 18 -11.33 27.59 -10.90
N TRP A 19 -11.22 26.28 -11.17
CA TRP A 19 -9.97 25.52 -11.00
C TRP A 19 -8.99 25.83 -12.14
N VAL A 20 -8.97 27.08 -12.59
CA VAL A 20 -8.10 27.57 -13.64
C VAL A 20 -6.76 27.89 -12.97
N GLY A 21 -5.98 26.84 -12.68
CA GLY A 21 -4.65 26.95 -12.09
C GLY A 21 -4.29 25.85 -11.10
N ASP A 22 -5.29 25.24 -10.45
CA ASP A 22 -5.07 24.10 -9.55
C ASP A 22 -5.24 22.78 -10.30
N HIS A 23 -4.31 21.85 -10.05
CA HIS A 23 -4.36 20.52 -10.63
C HIS A 23 -5.73 19.90 -10.34
N GLY A 24 -6.48 19.59 -11.40
CA GLY A 24 -7.85 19.07 -11.29
C GLY A 24 -7.92 17.95 -10.25
N VAL A 25 -8.92 18.03 -9.37
CA VAL A 25 -9.18 17.03 -8.34
C VAL A 25 -9.36 15.68 -9.03
N ARG A 26 -8.28 14.90 -9.11
CA ARG A 26 -8.33 13.57 -9.70
C ARG A 26 -9.04 12.70 -8.69
N ILE A 27 -10.22 12.21 -9.06
CA ILE A 27 -10.90 11.16 -8.29
C ILE A 27 -9.99 9.95 -8.34
N LEU A 28 -9.32 9.70 -7.22
CA LEU A 28 -8.48 8.52 -7.06
C LEU A 28 -9.40 7.30 -6.98
N ASN A 29 -9.01 6.21 -7.63
CA ASN A 29 -9.66 4.94 -7.34
C ASN A 29 -9.41 4.58 -5.85
N PRO A 30 -10.24 3.73 -5.24
CA PRO A 30 -10.14 3.43 -3.80
C PRO A 30 -8.75 2.99 -3.35
N ALA A 31 -8.05 2.17 -4.15
CA ALA A 31 -6.72 1.69 -3.80
C ALA A 31 -5.69 2.84 -3.78
N THR A 32 -5.67 3.67 -4.83
CA THR A 32 -4.76 4.82 -4.91
C THR A 32 -5.08 5.88 -3.84
N PHE A 33 -6.36 6.04 -3.47
CA PHE A 33 -6.74 6.92 -2.37
C PHE A 33 -6.21 6.43 -1.02
N THR A 34 -6.37 5.13 -0.75
CA THR A 34 -5.83 4.50 0.47
C THR A 34 -4.32 4.63 0.53
N GLU A 35 -3.60 4.32 -0.55
CA GLU A 35 -2.15 4.49 -0.64
C GLU A 35 -1.73 5.94 -0.41
N ALA A 36 -2.42 6.91 -1.02
CA ALA A 36 -2.12 8.33 -0.83
C ALA A 36 -2.30 8.78 0.63
N ILE A 37 -3.37 8.33 1.30
CA ILE A 37 -3.57 8.60 2.73
C ILE A 37 -2.47 7.95 3.58
N MET A 38 -2.11 6.70 3.29
CA MET A 38 -1.03 6.01 3.99
C MET A 38 0.29 6.77 3.86
N MET A 39 0.66 7.18 2.64
CA MET A 39 1.89 7.93 2.37
C MET A 39 1.89 9.31 3.03
N LEU A 40 0.76 10.01 3.06
CA LEU A 40 0.62 11.28 3.78
C LEU A 40 0.75 11.07 5.30
N TRP A 41 0.14 10.03 5.86
CA TRP A 41 0.26 9.71 7.28
C TRP A 41 1.70 9.35 7.66
N ILE A 42 2.39 8.56 6.83
CA ILE A 42 3.82 8.28 6.95
C ILE A 42 4.62 9.57 6.96
N ARG A 43 4.42 10.45 5.98
CA ARG A 43 5.16 11.71 5.89
C ARG A 43 5.02 12.55 7.18
N GLU A 44 3.81 12.63 7.74
CA GLU A 44 3.55 13.44 8.93
C GLU A 44 4.11 12.80 10.21
N ARG A 45 4.01 11.47 10.36
CA ARG A 45 4.42 10.77 11.59
C ARG A 45 5.87 10.30 11.58
N ALA A 46 6.44 9.99 10.41
CA ALA A 46 7.82 9.55 10.29
C ALA A 46 8.81 10.68 10.64
N VAL A 47 8.37 11.93 10.53
CA VAL A 47 9.17 13.10 10.91
C VAL A 47 9.21 13.31 12.43
N GLN A 48 8.24 12.77 13.18
CA GLN A 48 8.00 13.17 14.57
C GLN A 48 8.22 12.04 15.59
N GLU A 49 7.88 10.78 15.27
CA GLU A 49 7.75 9.74 16.31
C GLU A 49 8.28 8.35 15.93
N TYR A 50 8.34 7.99 14.65
CA TYR A 50 8.72 6.64 14.20
C TYR A 50 9.61 6.71 12.96
N ASP A 51 10.50 5.73 12.74
CA ASP A 51 11.15 5.61 11.44
C ASP A 51 10.20 5.00 10.39
N LEU A 52 10.53 5.21 9.12
CA LEU A 52 9.74 4.72 7.99
C LEU A 52 9.54 3.20 8.02
N ALA A 53 10.56 2.46 8.47
CA ALA A 53 10.53 1.01 8.54
C ALA A 53 9.51 0.51 9.58
N SER A 54 9.46 1.14 10.74
CA SER A 54 8.52 0.85 11.82
C SER A 54 7.09 1.14 11.38
N MET A 55 6.87 2.27 10.70
CA MET A 55 5.56 2.62 10.16
C MET A 55 5.10 1.64 9.07
N TRP A 56 6.00 1.23 8.19
CA TRP A 56 5.73 0.21 7.19
C TRP A 56 5.33 -1.13 7.83
N ALA A 57 6.04 -1.54 8.88
CA ALA A 57 5.71 -2.75 9.63
C ALA A 57 4.30 -2.69 10.25
N PHE A 58 3.88 -1.53 10.78
CA PHE A 58 2.50 -1.33 11.26
C PHE A 58 1.45 -1.49 10.15
N PHE A 59 1.71 -0.97 8.96
CA PHE A 59 0.79 -1.14 7.83
C PHE A 59 0.68 -2.59 7.39
N LEU A 60 1.80 -3.31 7.33
CA LEU A 60 1.79 -4.74 7.05
C LEU A 60 0.99 -5.51 8.12
N GLN A 61 1.18 -5.19 9.40
CA GLN A 61 0.42 -5.80 10.49
C GLN A 61 -1.09 -5.52 10.38
N ALA A 62 -1.49 -4.31 10.00
CA ALA A 62 -2.89 -3.97 9.78
C ALA A 62 -3.52 -4.77 8.63
N LEU A 63 -2.71 -5.21 7.67
CA LEU A 63 -3.13 -6.07 6.58
C LEU A 63 -3.22 -7.55 6.99
N CYS A 64 -2.71 -7.98 8.16
CA CYS A 64 -2.82 -9.39 8.57
C CYS A 64 -4.27 -9.83 8.85
N ASP A 65 -4.49 -11.14 8.83
CA ASP A 65 -5.72 -11.84 9.14
C ASP A 65 -5.74 -12.38 10.59
N TYR A 66 -4.59 -12.60 11.25
CA TYR A 66 -4.49 -13.30 12.56
C TYR A 66 -3.24 -12.94 13.41
N PRO A 67 -3.31 -12.97 14.76
CA PRO A 67 -4.16 -12.16 15.61
C PRO A 67 -3.52 -10.77 15.84
N GLY A 68 -4.13 -9.71 15.28
CA GLY A 68 -3.64 -8.33 15.38
C GLY A 68 -3.98 -7.44 14.17
N GLY A 69 -4.41 -8.03 13.06
CA GLY A 69 -4.84 -7.33 11.85
C GLY A 69 -6.36 -7.20 11.71
N SER A 70 -6.88 -7.24 10.47
CA SER A 70 -8.29 -6.94 10.18
C SER A 70 -9.30 -8.00 10.64
N GLY A 71 -8.84 -9.19 11.04
CA GLY A 71 -9.71 -10.33 11.41
C GLY A 71 -10.54 -10.92 10.26
N VAL A 72 -10.37 -10.38 9.04
CA VAL A 72 -11.01 -10.83 7.81
C VAL A 72 -9.99 -11.63 7.02
N GLN A 73 -10.27 -12.92 6.79
CA GLN A 73 -9.41 -13.78 5.97
C GLN A 73 -9.41 -13.30 4.51
N LYS A 74 -8.23 -12.95 3.99
CA LYS A 74 -8.10 -12.48 2.62
C LYS A 74 -7.85 -13.64 1.67
N ASN A 75 -8.61 -13.67 0.58
CA ASN A 75 -8.36 -14.55 -0.55
C ASN A 75 -7.30 -13.93 -1.45
N VAL A 76 -6.03 -14.25 -1.19
CA VAL A 76 -4.91 -13.84 -2.05
C VAL A 76 -4.79 -14.77 -3.27
N ARG A 77 -4.18 -14.27 -4.36
CA ARG A 77 -3.93 -15.09 -5.55
C ARG A 77 -3.01 -16.27 -5.17
N PRO A 78 -3.13 -17.45 -5.83
CA PRO A 78 -2.35 -18.64 -5.47
C PRO A 78 -0.85 -18.40 -5.36
N LYS A 79 -0.28 -17.59 -6.28
CA LYS A 79 1.14 -17.25 -6.30
C LYS A 79 1.64 -16.44 -5.09
N PHE A 80 0.75 -15.92 -4.26
CA PHE A 80 1.07 -15.15 -3.05
C PHE A 80 0.63 -15.88 -1.77
N LYS A 81 -0.05 -17.02 -1.90
CA LYS A 81 -0.73 -17.70 -0.79
C LYS A 81 0.25 -18.19 0.27
N ASP A 82 1.35 -18.80 -0.14
CA ASP A 82 2.36 -19.33 0.78
C ASP A 82 2.97 -18.23 1.66
N ALA A 83 3.50 -17.17 1.05
CA ALA A 83 4.03 -16.01 1.80
C ALA A 83 2.96 -15.33 2.68
N TRP A 84 1.71 -15.24 2.20
CA TRP A 84 0.61 -14.70 2.99
C TRP A 84 0.27 -15.58 4.20
N ASP A 85 0.24 -16.89 4.03
CA ASP A 85 -0.07 -17.83 5.11
C ASP A 85 1.02 -17.83 6.17
N ARG A 86 2.30 -17.85 5.79
CA ARG A 86 3.44 -17.74 6.72
C ARG A 86 3.43 -16.41 7.45
N HIS A 87 3.20 -15.29 6.74
CA HIS A 87 3.07 -13.97 7.38
C HIS A 87 1.95 -13.89 8.43
N ASN A 88 0.91 -14.72 8.28
CA ASN A 88 -0.21 -14.81 9.19
C ASN A 88 -0.09 -15.93 10.23
N GLY A 89 1.10 -16.55 10.38
CA GLY A 89 1.32 -17.63 11.33
C GLY A 89 0.52 -18.90 11.01
N ARG A 90 0.14 -19.09 9.74
CA ARG A 90 -0.54 -20.30 9.24
C ARG A 90 0.42 -21.29 8.59
N GLY A 91 1.73 -21.07 8.74
CA GLY A 91 2.78 -22.00 8.31
C GLY A 91 2.78 -23.29 9.16
N GLU A 92 3.49 -24.30 8.67
CA GLU A 92 3.64 -25.58 9.38
C GLU A 92 4.61 -25.49 10.57
N ASP A 93 5.57 -24.54 10.50
CA ASP A 93 6.59 -24.31 11.52
C ASP A 93 6.27 -23.01 12.31
N PRO A 94 6.03 -23.09 13.63
CA PRO A 94 5.74 -21.93 14.46
C PRO A 94 6.98 -21.03 14.73
N ASP A 95 8.20 -21.53 14.52
CA ASP A 95 9.44 -20.77 14.71
C ASP A 95 9.96 -20.16 13.39
N GLU A 96 9.21 -20.32 12.30
CA GLU A 96 9.59 -19.78 11.00
C GLU A 96 9.60 -18.24 11.01
N ASN A 97 10.70 -17.67 10.52
CA ASN A 97 10.79 -16.23 10.35
C ASN A 97 9.90 -15.78 9.18
N VAL A 98 8.77 -15.15 9.51
CA VAL A 98 7.80 -14.63 8.55
C VAL A 98 8.40 -13.71 7.48
N TRP A 99 9.52 -13.05 7.79
CA TRP A 99 10.20 -12.16 6.86
C TRP A 99 10.87 -12.94 5.71
N ASP A 100 11.32 -14.16 5.95
CA ASP A 100 12.03 -14.97 4.94
C ASP A 100 11.08 -15.29 3.77
N ALA A 101 9.83 -15.65 4.07
CA ALA A 101 8.82 -15.92 3.04
C ALA A 101 8.45 -14.67 2.21
N LEU A 102 8.43 -13.50 2.85
CA LEU A 102 8.19 -12.22 2.16
C LEU A 102 9.39 -11.81 1.30
N ILE A 103 10.61 -12.05 1.78
CA ILE A 103 11.87 -11.81 1.06
C ILE A 103 11.96 -12.73 -0.16
N GLU A 104 11.69 -14.03 0.00
CA GLU A 104 11.65 -15.00 -1.09
C GLU A 104 10.61 -14.59 -2.16
N MET A 105 9.41 -14.20 -1.72
CA MET A 105 8.38 -13.70 -2.61
C MET A 105 8.84 -12.45 -3.35
N ARG A 106 9.44 -11.46 -2.68
CA ARG A 106 9.99 -10.25 -3.31
C ARG A 106 11.00 -10.62 -4.38
N ASP A 107 11.97 -11.47 -4.07
CA ASP A 107 13.05 -11.80 -4.99
C ASP A 107 12.53 -12.55 -6.21
N ARG A 108 11.59 -13.47 -6.02
CA ARG A 108 10.91 -14.15 -7.13
C ARG A 108 10.16 -13.16 -8.04
N LEU A 109 9.43 -12.21 -7.45
CA LEU A 109 8.70 -11.19 -8.22
C LEU A 109 9.65 -10.21 -8.93
N ALA A 110 10.77 -9.87 -8.29
CA ALA A 110 11.80 -9.01 -8.85
C ALA A 110 12.41 -9.66 -10.11
N CYS A 111 12.87 -10.91 -10.00
CA CYS A 111 13.43 -11.67 -11.12
C CYS A 111 12.42 -11.89 -12.25
N ALA A 112 11.12 -11.96 -11.94
CA ALA A 112 10.04 -12.07 -12.92
C ALA A 112 9.61 -10.73 -13.54
N GLY A 113 10.17 -9.60 -13.10
CA GLY A 113 9.78 -8.26 -13.56
C GLY A 113 8.37 -7.83 -13.10
N GLU A 114 7.83 -8.46 -12.06
CA GLU A 114 6.46 -8.22 -11.58
C GLU A 114 6.37 -7.14 -10.49
N LEU A 115 7.49 -6.64 -9.96
CA LEU A 115 7.52 -5.55 -8.98
C LEU A 115 7.36 -4.14 -9.59
N GLY A 116 7.21 -4.07 -10.91
CA GLY A 116 7.04 -2.82 -11.63
C GLY A 116 8.36 -2.18 -12.10
N PRO A 117 8.28 -0.98 -12.69
CA PRO A 117 9.36 -0.42 -13.51
C PRO A 117 10.60 0.06 -12.75
N LEU A 118 10.53 0.12 -11.41
CA LEU A 118 11.64 0.55 -10.57
C LEU A 118 12.61 -0.59 -10.24
N VAL A 119 12.22 -1.84 -10.53
CA VAL A 119 13.04 -3.02 -10.30
C VAL A 119 13.35 -3.64 -11.66
N ASP A 120 14.61 -3.55 -12.09
CA ASP A 120 15.07 -4.21 -13.31
C ASP A 120 15.38 -5.69 -12.99
N PRO A 121 14.65 -6.65 -13.59
CA PRO A 121 14.86 -8.08 -13.35
C PRO A 121 16.26 -8.57 -13.77
N THR A 122 16.91 -7.89 -14.71
CA THR A 122 18.22 -8.29 -15.24
C THR A 122 19.38 -7.88 -14.34
N THR A 123 19.18 -6.86 -13.51
CA THR A 123 20.20 -6.35 -12.59
C THR A 123 19.85 -6.58 -11.12
N TRP A 124 18.68 -7.15 -10.84
CA TRP A 124 18.25 -7.44 -9.47
C TRP A 124 19.22 -8.42 -8.82
N GLN A 125 19.72 -8.02 -7.64
CA GLN A 125 20.42 -8.90 -6.74
C GLN A 125 19.78 -8.76 -5.35
N PRO A 126 19.44 -9.87 -4.68
CA PRO A 126 18.96 -9.81 -3.31
C PRO A 126 19.97 -9.05 -2.44
N PRO A 127 19.54 -8.09 -1.60
CA PRO A 127 20.41 -7.46 -0.63
C PRO A 127 20.98 -8.52 0.33
N ALA A 128 22.25 -8.37 0.70
CA ALA A 128 22.88 -9.23 1.69
C ALA A 128 22.16 -9.09 3.04
N LEU A 129 21.86 -10.23 3.67
CA LEU A 129 21.24 -10.34 4.99
C LEU A 129 22.25 -10.05 6.10
#